data_AF-A0A954WU09-F1
#
_entry.id   AF-A0A954WU09-F1
#
_cell.length_a   1.000
_cell.length_b   1.000
_cell.length_c   1.000
_cell.angle_alpha   90.00
_cell.angle_beta   90.00
_cell.angle_gamma   90.00
#
_symmetry.space_group_name_H-M   'P 1'
#
loop_
_entity.id
_entity.type
_entity.pdbx_description
1 polymer ?
#
loop_
_entity_poly.entity_id
_entity_poly.type
_entity_poly.pdbx_seq_one_letter_code
_entity_poly.pdbx_strand_id
1 'polypeptide(L)'
;SAAKRDVNRERSVYRTQNSDRYVSATDGLIDHRRNNSPSEMLCLDDDLSLLAEALDELAQQSPDQWDVVVQLKLVGRSLADLAEEHGVTKDAIKMKARRGMVKLATIFRRMSN
;
A
#
# COMPACT_ATOMS: atom_id res chain seq x y z
N SER A 1 -0.69 -8.35 57.08
CA SER A 1 0.67 -8.05 56.58
C SER A 1 0.77 -8.43 55.11
N ALA A 2 0.67 -7.43 54.24
CA ALA A 2 0.71 -7.53 52.80
C ALA A 2 2.07 -7.05 52.30
N ALA A 3 2.94 -7.96 51.84
CA ALA A 3 4.14 -7.63 51.07
C ALA A 3 4.84 -8.90 50.55
N LYS A 4 4.27 -9.53 49.52
CA LYS A 4 5.06 -10.31 48.56
C LYS A 4 4.56 -9.92 47.17
N ARG A 5 4.97 -8.74 46.73
CA ARG A 5 4.72 -8.26 45.36
C ARG A 5 5.56 -9.09 44.40
N ASP A 6 4.90 -9.48 43.33
CA ASP A 6 5.36 -10.31 42.23
C ASP A 6 6.34 -9.50 41.35
N VAL A 7 7.64 -9.65 41.59
CA VAL A 7 8.72 -8.87 40.92
C VAL A 7 9.05 -9.42 39.52
N ASN A 8 8.48 -10.57 39.12
CA ASN A 8 8.81 -11.21 37.84
C ASN A 8 7.85 -10.87 36.69
N ARG A 9 6.77 -10.12 36.95
CA ARG A 9 5.78 -9.77 35.92
C ARG A 9 5.99 -8.42 35.24
N GLU A 10 6.97 -7.63 35.68
CA GLU A 10 7.25 -6.28 35.14
C GLU A 10 8.51 -6.18 34.27
N ARG A 11 9.24 -7.29 34.05
CA ARG A 11 10.48 -7.27 33.23
C ARG A 11 10.30 -7.61 31.75
N SER A 12 9.08 -7.83 31.25
CA SER A 12 8.87 -8.15 29.82
C SER A 12 8.37 -6.98 28.94
N VAL A 13 8.35 -5.74 29.44
CA VAL A 13 7.71 -4.63 28.70
C VAL A 13 8.65 -3.46 28.35
N TYR A 14 9.90 -3.43 28.83
CA TYR A 14 10.83 -2.33 28.52
C TYR A 14 12.27 -2.81 28.23
N ARG A 15 12.45 -3.38 27.05
CA ARG A 15 13.72 -3.49 26.32
C ARG A 15 13.34 -3.47 24.83
N THR A 16 12.87 -2.35 24.29
CA THR A 16 13.68 -1.19 23.90
C THR A 16 14.96 -1.62 23.18
N GLN A 17 14.82 -1.62 21.84
CA GLN A 17 15.73 -1.05 20.85
C GLN A 17 16.97 -1.83 20.41
N ASN A 18 17.02 -1.94 19.08
CA ASN A 18 18.20 -1.82 18.23
C ASN A 18 19.23 -2.95 18.28
N SER A 19 19.03 -3.95 17.43
CA SER A 19 20.16 -4.54 16.70
C SER A 19 19.69 -5.07 15.34
N ASP A 20 20.02 -4.29 14.31
CA ASP A 20 20.52 -4.76 13.02
C ASP A 20 19.65 -5.63 12.13
N ARG A 21 18.52 -5.07 11.68
CA ARG A 21 18.10 -5.25 10.28
C ARG A 21 17.61 -3.93 9.68
N TYR A 22 18.54 -2.99 9.51
CA TYR A 22 18.48 -2.13 8.35
C TYR A 22 18.82 -2.99 7.12
N VAL A 23 17.88 -3.82 6.69
CA VAL A 23 17.85 -4.20 5.28
C VAL A 23 17.39 -2.92 4.61
N SER A 24 18.35 -2.17 4.05
CA SER A 24 18.04 -1.00 3.25
C SER A 24 16.94 -1.41 2.29
N ALA A 25 15.85 -0.65 2.21
CA ALA A 25 14.77 -0.95 1.26
C ALA A 25 15.30 -1.02 -0.19
N THR A 26 16.47 -0.41 -0.45
CA THR A 26 17.19 -0.52 -1.72
C THR A 26 17.97 -1.83 -1.90
N ASP A 27 18.39 -2.51 -0.84
CA ASP A 27 19.19 -3.75 -0.90
C ASP A 27 18.35 -4.93 -1.41
N GLY A 28 17.08 -5.03 -1.00
CA GLY A 28 16.14 -6.02 -1.55
C GLY A 28 15.59 -5.66 -2.93
N LEU A 29 15.59 -4.38 -3.30
CA LEU A 29 15.08 -3.89 -4.60
C LEU A 29 16.11 -4.08 -5.73
N ILE A 30 17.41 -4.09 -5.41
CA ILE A 30 18.48 -4.31 -6.39
C ILE A 30 18.56 -5.77 -6.82
N ASP A 31 18.24 -6.73 -5.93
CA ASP A 31 18.36 -8.16 -6.21
C ASP A 31 17.24 -8.74 -7.10
N HIS A 32 16.00 -8.24 -6.99
CA HIS A 32 14.89 -8.75 -7.82
C HIS A 32 14.98 -8.34 -9.29
N ARG A 33 15.59 -7.19 -9.60
CA ARG A 33 15.72 -6.75 -11.00
C ARG A 33 16.76 -7.54 -11.80
N ARG A 34 17.69 -8.22 -11.15
CA ARG A 34 18.81 -8.91 -11.82
C ARG A 34 18.52 -10.35 -12.24
N ASN A 35 17.43 -10.96 -11.74
CA ASN A 35 17.17 -12.39 -11.91
C ASN A 35 15.84 -12.73 -12.60
N ASN A 36 15.04 -11.75 -13.03
CA ASN A 36 13.84 -12.06 -13.81
C ASN A 36 14.26 -12.60 -15.19
N SER A 37 13.70 -13.74 -15.56
CA SER A 37 13.83 -14.26 -16.92
C SER A 37 13.17 -13.30 -17.93
N PRO A 38 13.60 -13.30 -19.20
CA PRO A 38 12.96 -12.49 -20.24
C PRO A 38 11.45 -12.71 -20.33
N SER A 39 11.00 -13.95 -20.14
CA SER A 39 9.56 -14.30 -20.12
C SER A 39 8.81 -13.64 -18.97
N GLU A 40 9.39 -13.61 -17.76
CA GLU A 40 8.79 -12.93 -16.61
C GLU A 40 8.74 -11.41 -16.81
N MET A 41 9.75 -10.82 -17.46
CA MET A 41 9.71 -9.39 -17.80
C MET A 41 8.57 -9.06 -18.78
N LEU A 42 8.33 -9.90 -19.78
CA LEU A 42 7.23 -9.71 -20.74
C LEU A 42 5.86 -9.81 -20.06
N CYS A 43 5.65 -10.82 -19.20
CA CYS A 43 4.40 -10.94 -18.46
C CYS A 43 4.14 -9.73 -17.55
N LEU A 44 5.19 -9.17 -16.94
CA LEU A 44 5.07 -7.94 -16.14
C LEU A 44 4.69 -6.72 -16.98
N ASP A 45 5.20 -6.61 -18.21
CA ASP A 45 4.85 -5.50 -19.12
C ASP A 45 3.39 -5.58 -19.58
N ASP A 46 2.92 -6.79 -19.88
CA ASP A 46 1.51 -7.06 -20.20
C ASP A 46 0.61 -6.73 -18.99
N ASP A 47 0.97 -7.18 -17.78
CA ASP A 47 0.24 -6.89 -16.56
C ASP A 47 0.19 -5.38 -16.26
N LEU A 48 1.29 -4.65 -16.48
CA LEU A 48 1.34 -3.21 -16.30
C LEU A 48 0.47 -2.47 -17.33
N SER A 49 0.45 -2.95 -18.57
CA SER A 49 -0.40 -2.42 -19.64
C SER A 49 -1.89 -2.61 -19.29
N LEU A 50 -2.27 -3.81 -18.86
CA LEU A 50 -3.62 -4.11 -18.38
C LEU A 50 -4.00 -3.27 -17.15
N LEU A 51 -3.05 -3.02 -16.24
CA LEU A 51 -3.31 -2.18 -15.06
C LEU A 51 -3.54 -0.72 -15.45
N ALA A 52 -2.82 -0.21 -16.45
CA ALA A 52 -3.04 1.13 -16.98
C ALA A 52 -4.44 1.26 -17.60
N GLU A 53 -4.85 0.29 -18.43
CA GLU A 53 -6.21 0.25 -18.99
C GLU A 53 -7.29 0.15 -17.90
N ALA A 54 -7.05 -0.66 -16.86
CA ALA A 54 -7.95 -0.77 -15.73
C ALA A 54 -8.09 0.54 -14.93
N LEU A 55 -7.01 1.34 -14.84
CA LEU A 55 -7.04 2.68 -14.25
C LEU A 55 -7.83 3.65 -15.11
N ASP A 56 -7.69 3.60 -16.43
CA ASP A 56 -8.47 4.44 -17.35
C ASP A 56 -9.97 4.16 -17.25
N GLU A 57 -10.35 2.89 -17.18
CA GLU A 57 -11.76 2.52 -16.97
C GLU A 57 -12.26 2.96 -15.58
N LEU A 58 -11.43 2.86 -14.54
CA LEU A 58 -11.78 3.38 -13.23
C LEU A 58 -12.04 4.90 -13.27
N ALA A 59 -11.22 5.65 -14.02
CA ALA A 59 -11.39 7.09 -14.21
C ALA A 59 -12.75 7.42 -14.85
N GLN A 60 -13.17 6.64 -15.85
CA GLN A 60 -14.46 6.80 -16.52
C GLN A 60 -15.64 6.47 -15.61
N GLN A 61 -15.56 5.38 -14.84
CA GLN A 61 -16.70 4.92 -14.03
C GLN A 61 -16.81 5.60 -12.66
N SER A 62 -15.69 6.07 -12.10
CA SER A 62 -15.61 6.57 -10.73
C SER A 62 -14.43 7.54 -10.57
N PRO A 63 -14.51 8.75 -11.18
CA PRO A 63 -13.41 9.72 -11.19
C PRO A 63 -12.93 10.09 -9.79
N ASP A 64 -13.84 10.28 -8.83
CA ASP A 64 -13.49 10.55 -7.44
C ASP A 64 -12.67 9.44 -6.77
N GLN A 65 -12.94 8.18 -7.13
CA GLN A 65 -12.21 7.04 -6.57
C GLN A 65 -10.87 6.86 -7.27
N TRP A 66 -10.84 7.09 -8.58
CA TRP A 66 -9.62 7.09 -9.37
C TRP A 66 -8.63 8.12 -8.84
N ASP A 67 -9.06 9.37 -8.64
CA ASP A 67 -8.19 10.45 -8.18
C ASP A 67 -7.55 10.10 -6.83
N VAL A 68 -8.35 9.69 -5.84
CA VAL A 68 -7.82 9.30 -4.53
C VAL A 68 -6.88 8.10 -4.61
N VAL A 69 -7.16 7.11 -5.47
CA VAL A 69 -6.27 5.95 -5.67
C VAL A 69 -4.94 6.39 -6.28
N VAL A 70 -4.96 7.19 -7.35
CA VAL A 70 -3.76 7.69 -8.04
C VAL A 70 -2.92 8.55 -7.10
N GLN A 71 -3.53 9.52 -6.40
CA GLN A 71 -2.82 10.40 -5.48
C GLN A 71 -2.16 9.62 -4.34
N LEU A 72 -2.82 8.59 -3.79
CA LEU A 72 -2.27 7.80 -2.70
C LEU A 72 -1.22 6.77 -3.14
N LYS A 73 -1.42 6.13 -4.30
CA LYS A 73 -0.65 4.94 -4.69
C LYS A 73 0.45 5.22 -5.70
N LEU A 74 0.25 6.19 -6.59
CA LEU A 74 1.20 6.51 -7.65
C LEU A 74 1.96 7.79 -7.32
N VAL A 75 1.25 8.84 -6.87
CA VAL A 75 1.89 10.12 -6.50
C VAL A 75 2.50 10.06 -5.09
N GLY A 76 1.94 9.24 -4.20
CA GLY A 76 2.44 9.05 -2.84
C GLY A 76 2.06 10.16 -1.86
N ARG A 77 0.97 10.89 -2.12
CA ARG A 77 0.44 11.90 -1.19
C ARG A 77 -0.06 11.26 0.10
N SER A 78 -0.03 12.02 1.19
CA SER A 78 -0.52 11.51 2.47
C SER A 78 -2.05 11.57 2.55
N LEU A 79 -2.63 10.72 3.40
CA LEU A 79 -4.07 10.80 3.72
C LEU A 79 -4.44 12.14 4.36
N ALA A 80 -3.50 12.83 5.00
CA ALA A 80 -3.76 14.13 5.63
C ALA A 80 -3.95 15.22 4.58
N ASP A 81 -3.04 15.29 3.60
CA ASP A 81 -3.07 16.30 2.56
C ASP A 81 -4.34 16.18 1.71
N LEU A 82 -4.72 14.94 1.38
CA LEU A 82 -5.96 14.69 0.64
C LEU A 82 -7.21 14.99 1.46
N ALA A 83 -7.21 14.68 2.76
CA ALA A 83 -8.33 15.01 3.63
C ALA A 83 -8.56 16.53 3.72
N GLU A 84 -7.46 17.29 3.84
CA GLU A 84 -7.49 18.75 3.84
C GLU A 84 -7.99 19.31 2.50
N GLU A 85 -7.44 18.84 1.38
CA GLU A 85 -7.82 19.32 0.04
C GLU A 85 -9.29 19.05 -0.31
N HIS A 86 -9.80 17.87 0.04
CA HIS A 86 -11.19 17.51 -0.24
C HIS A 86 -12.16 17.98 0.85
N GLY A 87 -11.69 18.60 1.93
CA GLY A 87 -12.53 19.06 3.05
C GLY A 87 -13.25 17.94 3.79
N VAL A 88 -12.64 16.75 3.90
CA VAL A 88 -13.23 15.57 4.55
C VAL A 88 -12.28 14.96 5.59
N THR A 89 -12.73 13.95 6.33
CA THR A 89 -11.87 13.26 7.30
C THR A 89 -10.89 12.30 6.61
N LYS A 90 -9.77 12.00 7.27
CA LYS A 90 -8.80 10.98 6.81
C LYS A 90 -9.46 9.61 6.61
N ASP A 91 -10.43 9.26 7.46
CA ASP A 91 -11.18 8.01 7.34
C ASP A 91 -12.08 7.98 6.10
N ALA A 92 -12.69 9.11 5.73
CA ALA A 92 -13.46 9.23 4.50
C ALA A 92 -12.57 8.99 3.26
N ILE A 93 -11.37 9.59 3.22
CA ILE A 93 -10.38 9.34 2.17
C ILE A 93 -9.97 7.87 2.15
N LYS A 94 -9.65 7.28 3.31
CA LYS A 94 -9.26 5.86 3.42
C LYS A 94 -10.36 4.93 2.91
N MET A 95 -11.62 5.20 3.25
CA MET A 95 -12.76 4.42 2.76
C MET A 95 -12.95 4.59 1.25
N LYS A 96 -12.83 5.81 0.73
CA LYS A 96 -12.92 6.08 -0.72
C LYS A 96 -11.80 5.36 -1.48
N ALA A 97 -10.56 5.45 -1.01
CA ALA A 97 -9.41 4.72 -1.56
C ALA A 97 -9.65 3.20 -1.55
N ARG A 98 -10.14 2.64 -0.44
CA ARG A 98 -10.43 1.20 -0.35
C ARG A 98 -11.47 0.76 -1.38
N ARG A 99 -12.54 1.53 -1.56
CA ARG A 99 -13.56 1.25 -2.58
C ARG A 99 -12.98 1.32 -4.00
N GLY A 100 -12.16 2.35 -4.28
CA GLY A 100 -11.45 2.49 -5.54
C GLY A 100 -10.54 1.29 -5.83
N MET A 101 -9.74 0.86 -4.86
CA MET A 101 -8.85 -0.31 -5.02
C MET A 101 -9.62 -1.61 -5.25
N VAL A 102 -10.75 -1.84 -4.57
CA VAL A 102 -11.61 -3.01 -4.80
C VAL A 102 -12.19 -2.97 -6.21
N LYS A 103 -12.66 -1.79 -6.65
CA LYS A 103 -13.21 -1.63 -8.00
C LYS A 103 -12.15 -1.82 -9.07
N LEU A 104 -10.96 -1.25 -8.89
CA LEU A 104 -9.80 -1.45 -9.77
C LEU A 104 -9.45 -2.92 -9.89
N ALA A 105 -9.37 -3.66 -8.78
CA ALA A 105 -9.08 -5.09 -8.79
C ALA A 105 -10.14 -5.90 -9.54
N THR A 106 -11.41 -5.50 -9.45
CA THR A 106 -12.51 -6.13 -10.21
C THR A 106 -12.37 -5.85 -11.71
N ILE A 107 -12.08 -4.61 -12.11
CA ILE A 107 -11.87 -4.24 -13.52
C ILE A 107 -10.68 -5.01 -14.08
N PHE A 108 -9.54 -4.95 -13.39
CA PHE A 108 -8.32 -5.64 -13.79
C PHE A 108 -8.55 -7.14 -13.97
N ARG A 109 -9.16 -7.83 -12.99
CA ARG A 109 -9.47 -9.26 -13.09
C ARG A 109 -10.39 -9.60 -14.27
N ARG A 110 -11.31 -8.69 -14.62
CA ARG A 110 -12.19 -8.88 -15.78
C ARG A 110 -11.43 -8.74 -17.10
N MET A 111 -10.37 -7.93 -17.14
CA MET A 111 -9.51 -7.77 -18.32
C MET A 111 -8.46 -8.88 -18.46
N SER A 112 -7.98 -9.44 -17.35
CA SER A 112 -7.00 -10.52 -17.33
C SER A 112 -7.58 -11.92 -17.65
N ASN A 113 -8.90 -12.05 -17.79
CA ASN A 113 -9.60 -13.31 -18.11
C ASN A 113 -10.17 -13.26 -19.52
#